data_AF-M6GD43-F1
#
_entry.id   AF-M6GD43-F1
#
_cell.length_a   1.000
_cell.length_b   1.000
_cell.length_c   1.000
_cell.angle_alpha   90.00
_cell.angle_beta   90.00
_cell.angle_gamma   90.00
#
_symmetry.space_group_name_H-M   'P 1'
#
loop_
_entity.id
_entity.type
_entity.pdbx_description
1 polymer ?
#
loop_
_entity_poly.entity_id
_entity_poly.type
_entity_poly.pdbx_seq_one_letter_code
_entity_poly.pdbx_strand_id
1 'polypeptide(L)'
;MLSDITSILGTVVPDHCLGVLGAAEVDWFGNINSTKTSKGKFLVGSGGANDIAAVADCIVVAKANRGRFVKHVNYITSVGDRVMEAVCQFGRFQRTPNSDHVFEFSHWISPPSDEEMEPEEAVLRYTSWLPPDEDIPLKHEPPVTAEELTVLRELDPEKIYIEQFMVYTRLP
;
A
#
# COMPACT_ATOMS: atom_id res chain seq x y z
N MET A 1 -3.25 -6.64 -28.00
CA MET A 1 -1.83 -6.25 -28.10
C MET A 1 -1.08 -7.22 -27.21
N LEU A 2 -0.25 -8.11 -27.78
CA LEU A 2 0.62 -8.97 -26.97
C LEU A 2 1.84 -8.12 -26.61
N SER A 3 1.81 -7.47 -25.44
CA SER A 3 2.94 -6.71 -24.92
C SER A 3 3.83 -7.65 -24.11
N ASP A 4 5.06 -7.90 -24.58
CA ASP A 4 6.06 -8.62 -23.80
C ASP A 4 6.63 -7.74 -22.66
N ILE A 5 7.44 -8.32 -21.78
CA ILE A 5 8.02 -7.61 -20.63
C ILE A 5 8.81 -6.38 -21.09
N THR A 6 9.58 -6.51 -22.16
CA THR A 6 10.39 -5.41 -22.71
C THR A 6 9.51 -4.27 -23.19
N SER A 7 8.40 -4.57 -23.87
CA SER A 7 7.46 -3.57 -24.37
C SER A 7 6.71 -2.90 -23.22
N ILE A 8 6.30 -3.68 -22.20
CA ILE A 8 5.61 -3.13 -21.02
C ILE A 8 6.56 -2.21 -20.25
N LEU A 9 7.72 -2.70 -19.82
CA LEU A 9 8.63 -1.93 -18.97
C LEU A 9 9.35 -0.81 -19.74
N GLY A 10 9.61 -1.00 -21.03
CA GLY A 10 10.37 -0.05 -21.84
C GLY A 10 9.53 1.01 -22.55
N THR A 11 8.22 0.79 -22.74
CA THR A 11 7.36 1.72 -23.50
C THR A 11 6.11 2.13 -22.72
N VAL A 12 5.41 1.18 -22.10
CA VAL A 12 4.13 1.48 -21.43
C VAL A 12 4.36 2.10 -20.05
N VAL A 13 5.22 1.51 -19.23
CA VAL A 13 5.45 1.99 -17.85
C VAL A 13 6.02 3.42 -17.82
N PRO A 14 6.95 3.83 -18.70
CA PRO A 14 7.43 5.21 -18.74
C PRO A 14 6.39 6.24 -19.22
N ASP A 15 5.29 5.82 -19.86
CA ASP A 15 4.31 6.71 -20.48
C ASP A 15 2.90 6.51 -19.89
N HIS A 16 2.44 7.48 -19.10
CA HIS A 16 1.07 7.50 -18.54
C HIS A 16 0.66 6.24 -17.75
N CYS A 17 1.54 5.74 -16.87
CA CYS A 17 1.26 4.58 -16.02
C CYS A 17 1.13 4.97 -14.52
N LEU A 18 0.24 4.28 -13.80
CA LEU A 18 0.20 4.25 -12.35
C LEU A 18 0.66 2.88 -11.87
N GLY A 19 1.76 2.83 -11.11
CA GLY A 19 2.25 1.61 -10.50
C GLY A 19 1.42 1.22 -9.27
N VAL A 20 0.82 0.04 -9.26
CA VAL A 20 0.16 -0.52 -8.07
C VAL A 20 1.02 -1.65 -7.52
N LEU A 21 1.70 -1.40 -6.40
CA LEU A 21 2.76 -2.27 -5.88
C LEU A 21 2.35 -2.93 -4.57
N GLY A 22 2.75 -4.19 -4.39
CA GLY A 22 2.76 -4.85 -3.09
C GLY A 22 4.10 -4.65 -2.38
N ALA A 23 4.14 -4.94 -1.07
CA ALA A 23 5.36 -4.80 -0.29
C ALA A 23 5.44 -5.87 0.81
N ALA A 24 6.63 -6.45 1.02
CA ALA A 24 6.89 -7.20 2.26
C ALA A 24 7.18 -6.23 3.41
N GLU A 25 7.92 -5.16 3.12
CA GLU A 25 8.08 -3.97 3.98
C GLU A 25 7.96 -2.70 3.13
N VAL A 26 7.36 -1.65 3.68
CA VAL A 26 7.32 -0.28 3.16
C VAL A 26 7.68 0.67 4.30
N ASP A 27 8.50 1.68 4.01
CA ASP A 27 8.94 2.67 5.00
C ASP A 27 8.35 4.07 4.82
N TRP A 28 8.69 4.98 5.73
CA TRP A 28 8.17 6.36 5.78
C TRP A 28 8.42 7.17 4.52
N PHE A 29 9.44 6.82 3.74
CA PHE A 29 9.81 7.49 2.49
C PHE A 29 9.29 6.72 1.27
N GLY A 30 8.51 5.66 1.47
CA GLY A 30 7.97 4.81 0.42
C GLY A 30 8.96 3.81 -0.14
N ASN A 31 10.15 3.62 0.46
CA ASN A 31 11.03 2.56 0.00
C ASN A 31 10.38 1.21 0.26
N ILE A 32 10.55 0.28 -0.68
CA ILE A 32 9.93 -1.03 -0.64
C ILE A 32 10.99 -2.11 -0.48
N ASN A 33 10.71 -3.08 0.38
CA ASN A 33 11.43 -4.34 0.44
C ASN A 33 10.55 -5.50 -0.02
N SER A 34 11.04 -6.24 -1.00
CA SER A 34 10.54 -7.56 -1.38
C SER A 34 11.67 -8.54 -1.66
N THR A 35 12.91 -8.21 -1.29
CA THR A 35 14.13 -8.96 -1.64
C THR A 35 14.70 -9.75 -0.47
N LYS A 36 14.82 -9.16 0.71
CA LYS A 36 15.60 -9.77 1.80
C LYS A 36 15.12 -9.33 3.18
N THR A 37 14.91 -10.30 4.06
CA THR A 37 14.58 -10.05 5.48
C THR A 37 15.78 -9.53 6.28
N SER A 38 15.54 -8.97 7.47
CA SER A 38 16.60 -8.53 8.41
C SER A 38 17.61 -9.63 8.78
N LYS A 39 17.18 -10.90 8.81
CA LYS A 39 18.05 -12.07 9.07
C LYS A 39 18.78 -12.58 7.84
N GLY A 40 18.63 -11.88 6.73
CA GLY A 40 19.29 -12.15 5.47
C GLY A 40 18.69 -13.28 4.62
N LYS A 41 17.50 -13.79 4.97
CA LYS A 41 16.75 -14.71 4.10
C LYS A 41 16.17 -13.96 2.91
N PHE A 42 16.27 -14.57 1.73
CA PHE A 42 15.67 -14.05 0.50
C PHE A 42 14.15 -14.18 0.51
N LEU A 43 13.52 -13.20 -0.11
CA LEU A 43 12.09 -13.13 -0.43
C LEU A 43 11.92 -13.34 -1.95
N VAL A 44 10.75 -13.02 -2.49
CA VAL A 44 10.40 -13.23 -3.90
C VAL A 44 11.20 -12.37 -4.89
N GLY A 45 11.81 -11.28 -4.43
CA GLY A 45 12.56 -10.33 -5.27
C GLY A 45 11.69 -9.17 -5.78
N SER A 46 12.29 -8.29 -6.60
CA SER A 46 11.62 -7.09 -7.14
C SER A 46 10.58 -7.42 -8.22
N GLY A 47 10.78 -8.49 -9.00
CA GLY A 47 10.18 -8.58 -10.32
C GLY A 47 10.48 -7.30 -11.11
N GLY A 48 9.46 -6.67 -11.70
CA GLY A 48 9.56 -5.36 -12.36
C GLY A 48 9.24 -4.16 -11.45
N ALA A 49 9.00 -4.36 -10.15
CA ALA A 49 8.56 -3.28 -9.26
C ALA A 49 9.60 -2.16 -9.12
N ASN A 50 10.90 -2.47 -9.19
CA ASN A 50 11.95 -1.45 -9.16
C ASN A 50 11.94 -0.59 -10.42
N ASP A 51 11.77 -1.20 -11.60
CA ASP A 51 11.70 -0.48 -12.88
C ASP A 51 10.48 0.44 -12.92
N ILE A 52 9.34 -0.04 -12.41
CA ILE A 52 8.10 0.75 -12.29
C ILE A 52 8.31 1.94 -11.33
N ALA A 53 8.78 1.69 -10.11
CA ALA A 53 8.97 2.73 -9.10
C ALA A 53 10.02 3.80 -9.51
N ALA A 54 10.94 3.46 -10.40
CA ALA A 54 11.94 4.40 -10.91
C ALA A 54 11.36 5.46 -11.85
N VAL A 55 10.27 5.15 -12.59
CA VAL A 55 9.80 6.01 -13.69
C VAL A 55 8.33 6.42 -13.60
N ALA A 56 7.49 5.67 -12.88
CA ALA A 56 6.06 5.94 -12.76
C ALA A 56 5.67 6.34 -11.33
N ASP A 57 4.65 7.18 -11.21
CA ASP A 57 4.01 7.43 -9.93
C ASP A 57 3.36 6.13 -9.44
N CYS A 58 3.46 5.88 -8.14
CA CYS A 58 3.14 4.59 -7.56
C CYS A 58 2.25 4.72 -6.32
N ILE A 59 1.37 3.75 -6.14
CA ILE A 59 0.70 3.46 -4.87
C ILE A 59 1.13 2.08 -4.36
N VAL A 60 1.33 1.96 -3.06
CA VAL A 60 1.52 0.68 -2.39
C VAL A 60 0.20 0.24 -1.79
N VAL A 61 -0.24 -0.98 -2.07
CA VAL A 61 -1.43 -1.57 -1.47
C VAL A 61 -1.01 -2.77 -0.64
N ALA A 62 -1.21 -2.67 0.67
CA ALA A 62 -0.75 -3.69 1.60
C ALA A 62 -1.54 -3.70 2.90
N LYS A 63 -1.81 -4.90 3.44
CA LYS A 63 -2.34 -5.02 4.81
C LYS A 63 -1.32 -4.50 5.83
N ALA A 64 -1.70 -3.50 6.60
CA ALA A 64 -0.88 -2.93 7.66
C ALA A 64 -0.67 -3.93 8.80
N ASN A 65 0.60 -4.11 9.14
CA ASN A 65 1.08 -4.70 10.38
C ASN A 65 2.46 -4.10 10.66
N ARG A 66 2.91 -4.12 11.93
CA ARG A 66 4.13 -3.42 12.36
C ARG A 66 5.41 -3.93 11.68
N GLY A 67 5.40 -5.14 11.14
CA GLY A 67 6.50 -5.72 10.37
C GLY A 67 6.46 -5.38 8.88
N ARG A 68 5.34 -4.84 8.36
CA ARG A 68 5.20 -4.41 6.97
C ARG A 68 5.29 -2.90 6.81
N PHE A 69 4.66 -2.13 7.69
CA PHE A 69 4.76 -0.66 7.70
C PHE A 69 5.80 -0.28 8.76
N VAL A 70 7.06 -0.20 8.32
CA VAL A 70 8.24 -0.06 9.18
C VAL A 70 8.81 1.36 9.13
N LYS A 71 9.71 1.73 10.05
CA LYS A 71 10.36 3.05 10.00
C LYS A 71 11.36 3.17 8.85
N HIS A 72 12.14 2.10 8.66
CA HIS A 72 13.09 1.93 7.57
C HIS A 72 13.04 0.47 7.13
N VAL A 73 13.08 0.24 5.81
CA VAL A 73 13.16 -1.11 5.28
C VAL A 73 14.51 -1.75 5.58
N ASN A 74 14.54 -3.07 5.75
CA ASN A 74 15.79 -3.81 5.96
C ASN A 74 16.64 -3.92 4.68
N TYR A 75 16.01 -3.75 3.52
CA TYR A 75 16.65 -3.77 2.23
C TYR A 75 15.82 -2.95 1.23
N ILE A 76 16.44 -1.96 0.57
CA ILE A 76 15.78 -1.18 -0.47
C ILE A 76 15.77 -2.01 -1.76
N THR A 77 14.61 -2.60 -2.06
CA THR A 77 14.36 -3.29 -3.33
C THR A 77 13.97 -2.30 -4.42
N SER A 78 13.11 -1.35 -4.06
CA SER A 78 12.69 -0.24 -4.91
C SER A 78 12.79 1.05 -4.12
N VAL A 79 13.38 2.08 -4.73
CA VAL A 79 13.44 3.44 -4.16
C VAL A 79 12.04 4.05 -4.16
N GLY A 80 11.71 4.72 -3.07
CA GLY A 80 10.35 5.19 -2.79
C GLY A 80 9.94 6.52 -3.44
N ASP A 81 10.84 7.23 -4.13
CA ASP A 81 10.66 8.64 -4.52
C ASP A 81 9.33 8.95 -5.21
N ARG A 82 8.82 8.04 -6.04
CA ARG A 82 7.55 8.21 -6.78
C ARG A 82 6.35 7.52 -6.12
N VAL A 83 6.55 6.89 -4.96
CA VAL A 83 5.46 6.28 -4.19
C VAL A 83 4.71 7.39 -3.45
N MET A 84 3.52 7.74 -3.96
CA MET A 84 2.71 8.84 -3.48
C MET A 84 1.65 8.42 -2.44
N GLU A 85 1.23 7.14 -2.46
CA GLU A 85 0.27 6.63 -1.46
C GLU A 85 0.66 5.25 -0.93
N ALA A 86 0.31 5.01 0.33
CA ALA A 86 0.29 3.67 0.93
C ALA A 86 -1.13 3.38 1.45
N VAL A 87 -1.83 2.46 0.79
CA VAL A 87 -3.22 2.08 1.07
C VAL A 87 -3.23 0.79 1.91
N CYS A 88 -4.01 0.79 2.99
CA CYS A 88 -4.18 -0.33 3.89
C CYS A 88 -5.64 -0.51 4.31
N GLN A 89 -5.92 -1.50 5.15
CA GLN A 89 -7.28 -1.92 5.48
C GLN A 89 -8.13 -0.90 6.26
N PHE A 90 -7.53 0.17 6.79
CA PHE A 90 -8.22 1.19 7.59
C PHE A 90 -8.02 2.61 7.05
N GLY A 91 -7.39 2.74 5.87
CA GLY A 91 -7.14 4.07 5.31
C GLY A 91 -5.93 4.13 4.40
N ARG A 92 -5.53 5.36 4.07
CA ARG A 92 -4.38 5.63 3.21
C ARG A 92 -3.49 6.72 3.78
N PHE A 93 -2.19 6.53 3.56
CA PHE A 93 -1.18 7.55 3.79
C PHE A 93 -0.79 8.20 2.47
N GLN A 94 -0.53 9.51 2.49
CA GLN A 94 -0.14 10.28 1.32
C GLN A 94 1.16 11.02 1.56
N ARG A 95 1.91 11.24 0.48
CA ARG A 95 3.06 12.14 0.46
C ARG A 95 3.23 12.77 -0.91
N THR A 96 3.93 13.89 -0.97
CA THR A 96 4.32 14.49 -2.25
C THR A 96 5.42 13.65 -2.90
N PRO A 97 5.28 13.22 -4.17
CA PRO A 97 6.34 12.47 -4.86
C PRO A 97 7.58 13.35 -5.05
N ASN A 98 8.75 12.72 -5.07
CA ASN A 98 10.08 13.34 -5.16
C ASN A 98 10.34 14.36 -4.04
N SER A 99 9.85 14.07 -2.83
CA SER A 99 10.09 14.87 -1.65
C SER A 99 10.73 14.05 -0.53
N ASP A 100 11.42 14.75 0.39
CA ASP A 100 11.96 14.19 1.62
C ASP A 100 10.90 14.12 2.75
N HIS A 101 9.64 14.47 2.44
CA HIS A 101 8.55 14.38 3.40
C HIS A 101 8.11 12.92 3.58
N VAL A 102 7.90 12.57 4.84
CA VAL A 102 7.36 11.26 5.23
C VAL A 102 5.87 11.18 4.90
N PHE A 103 5.36 9.96 4.84
CA PHE A 103 3.93 9.70 4.74
C PHE A 103 3.12 10.31 5.88
N GLU A 104 2.02 10.97 5.53
CA GLU A 104 1.02 11.50 6.45
C GLU A 104 -0.28 10.70 6.32
N PHE A 105 -0.93 10.39 7.44
CA PHE A 105 -2.22 9.71 7.40
C PHE A 105 -3.31 10.66 6.93
N SER A 106 -4.03 10.30 5.86
CA SER A 106 -4.85 11.27 5.11
C SER A 106 -6.32 10.88 4.97
N HIS A 107 -6.61 9.58 4.87
CA HIS A 107 -7.99 9.09 4.78
C HIS A 107 -8.22 7.91 5.71
N TRP A 108 -9.40 7.86 6.31
CA TRP A 108 -9.81 6.91 7.32
C TRP A 108 -11.08 6.17 6.92
N ILE A 109 -11.08 4.88 7.24
CA ILE A 109 -12.27 4.04 7.27
C ILE A 109 -12.18 3.12 8.48
N SER A 110 -13.22 3.14 9.32
CA SER A 110 -13.27 2.29 10.51
C SER A 110 -13.32 0.82 10.09
N PRO A 111 -12.54 -0.07 10.73
CA PRO A 111 -12.61 -1.50 10.47
C PRO A 111 -14.03 -2.02 10.72
N PRO A 112 -14.59 -2.89 9.85
CA PRO A 112 -15.92 -3.47 10.08
C PRO A 112 -16.04 -4.30 11.36
N SER A 113 -14.91 -4.75 11.91
CA SER A 113 -14.85 -5.48 13.17
C SER A 113 -14.93 -4.59 14.41
N ASP A 114 -14.70 -3.29 14.26
CA ASP A 114 -14.55 -2.32 15.34
C ASP A 114 -14.84 -0.91 14.81
N GLU A 115 -16.13 -0.57 14.71
CA GLU A 115 -16.59 0.72 14.17
C GLU A 115 -16.25 1.90 15.08
N GLU A 116 -15.93 1.64 16.36
CA GLU A 116 -15.56 2.65 17.37
C GLU A 116 -14.05 2.89 17.45
N MET A 117 -13.24 2.15 16.66
CA MET A 117 -11.79 2.34 16.64
C MET A 117 -11.44 3.74 16.16
N GLU A 118 -10.53 4.41 16.85
CA GLU A 118 -10.04 5.73 16.45
C GLU A 118 -8.85 5.63 15.47
N PRO A 119 -8.67 6.61 14.56
CA PRO A 119 -7.58 6.61 13.58
C PRO A 119 -6.18 6.47 14.19
N GLU A 120 -5.90 7.21 15.27
CA GLU A 120 -4.62 7.14 15.98
C GLU A 120 -4.36 5.73 16.53
N GLU A 121 -5.38 5.15 17.14
CA GLU A 121 -5.30 3.79 17.69
C GLU A 121 -4.95 2.79 16.60
N ALA A 122 -5.63 2.85 15.45
CA ALA A 122 -5.38 1.95 14.32
C ALA A 122 -3.95 2.09 13.79
N VAL A 123 -3.48 3.32 13.58
CA VAL A 123 -2.13 3.60 13.06
C VAL A 123 -1.07 3.08 14.02
N LEU A 124 -1.17 3.37 15.32
CA LEU A 124 -0.19 2.92 16.33
C LEU A 124 -0.22 1.41 16.55
N ARG A 125 -1.41 0.79 16.50
CA ARG A 125 -1.60 -0.65 16.65
C ARG A 125 -0.99 -1.42 15.49
N TYR A 126 -1.23 -0.99 14.25
CA TYR A 126 -0.90 -1.76 13.05
C TYR A 126 0.33 -1.28 12.29
N THR A 127 0.93 -0.14 12.62
CA THR A 127 2.10 0.37 11.90
C THR A 127 3.20 0.80 12.86
N SER A 128 4.41 0.98 12.33
CA SER A 128 5.48 1.69 13.03
C SER A 128 5.55 3.16 12.62
N TRP A 129 4.47 3.72 12.08
CA TRP A 129 4.41 5.07 11.50
C TRP A 129 3.84 6.09 12.48
N LEU A 130 3.95 7.37 12.10
CA LEU A 130 3.45 8.48 12.90
C LEU A 130 1.92 8.46 12.90
N PRO A 131 1.28 8.73 14.05
CA PRO A 131 -0.17 8.88 14.09
C PRO A 131 -0.61 10.09 13.25
N PRO A 132 -1.92 10.21 12.96
CA PRO A 132 -2.46 11.37 12.26
C PRO A 132 -2.15 12.67 13.03
N ASP A 133 -1.86 13.74 12.30
CA ASP A 133 -1.66 15.06 12.89
C ASP A 133 -3.02 15.69 13.21
N GLU A 134 -3.20 16.18 14.44
CA GLU A 134 -4.45 16.82 14.89
C GLU A 134 -4.77 18.10 14.10
N ASP A 135 -3.74 18.77 13.56
CA ASP A 135 -3.89 20.02 12.79
C ASP A 135 -4.26 19.76 11.32
N ILE A 136 -4.19 18.50 10.85
CA ILE A 136 -4.49 18.13 9.46
C ILE A 136 -5.86 17.46 9.41
N PRO A 137 -6.86 18.07 8.72
CA PRO A 137 -8.19 17.47 8.60
C PRO A 137 -8.15 16.10 7.92
N LEU A 138 -8.54 15.08 8.68
CA LEU A 138 -8.65 13.72 8.18
C LEU A 138 -9.90 13.57 7.29
N LYS A 139 -9.73 12.94 6.13
CA LYS A 139 -10.85 12.63 5.23
C LYS A 139 -11.45 11.28 5.58
N HIS A 140 -12.77 11.17 5.61
CA HIS A 140 -13.45 9.89 5.76
C HIS A 140 -13.75 9.31 4.39
N GLU A 141 -13.42 8.03 4.19
CA GLU A 141 -13.81 7.32 2.98
C GLU A 141 -15.33 7.18 2.92
N PRO A 142 -15.96 7.44 1.76
CA PRO A 142 -17.38 7.21 1.61
C PRO A 142 -17.70 5.71 1.72
N PRO A 143 -18.93 5.36 2.14
CA PRO A 143 -19.38 3.98 2.08
C PRO A 143 -19.39 3.50 0.64
N VAL A 144 -19.02 2.23 0.43
CA VAL A 144 -19.04 1.59 -0.89
C VAL A 144 -20.47 1.61 -1.44
N THR A 145 -20.64 2.11 -2.66
CA THR A 145 -21.96 2.23 -3.29
C THR A 145 -22.49 0.87 -3.75
N ALA A 146 -23.81 0.80 -3.98
CA ALA A 146 -24.43 -0.42 -4.50
C ALA A 146 -23.91 -0.81 -5.90
N GLU A 147 -23.57 0.18 -6.72
CA GLU A 147 -22.99 -0.02 -8.05
C GLU A 147 -21.57 -0.61 -7.96
N GLU A 148 -20.70 -0.02 -7.13
CA GLU A 148 -19.36 -0.56 -6.89
C GLU A 148 -19.40 -1.97 -6.30
N LEU A 149 -20.31 -2.24 -5.35
CA LEU A 149 -20.50 -3.59 -4.80
C LEU A 149 -20.94 -4.59 -5.86
N THR A 150 -21.73 -4.16 -6.84
CA THR A 150 -22.17 -5.02 -7.94
C THR A 150 -20.98 -5.37 -8.83
N VAL A 151 -20.23 -4.36 -9.27
CA VAL A 151 -19.03 -4.56 -10.09
C VAL A 151 -17.99 -5.42 -9.38
N LEU A 152 -17.74 -5.18 -8.09
CA LEU A 152 -16.79 -5.98 -7.31
C LEU A 152 -17.18 -7.46 -7.26
N ARG A 153 -18.46 -7.76 -7.03
CA ARG A 153 -18.96 -9.15 -6.98
C ARG A 153 -18.96 -9.82 -8.35
N GLU A 154 -19.09 -9.05 -9.43
CA GLU A 154 -18.95 -9.55 -10.80
C GLU A 154 -17.49 -9.85 -11.16
N LEU A 155 -16.55 -9.02 -10.72
CA LEU A 155 -15.10 -9.21 -10.93
C LEU A 155 -14.52 -10.33 -10.04
N ASP A 156 -15.09 -10.53 -8.85
CA ASP A 156 -14.66 -11.53 -7.87
C ASP A 156 -15.82 -12.43 -7.41
N PRO A 157 -16.40 -13.26 -8.32
CA PRO A 157 -17.58 -14.07 -8.01
C PRO A 157 -17.31 -15.16 -6.96
N GLU A 158 -16.06 -15.61 -6.86
CA GLU A 158 -15.61 -16.57 -5.84
C GLU A 158 -15.21 -15.88 -4.53
N LYS A 159 -15.28 -14.55 -4.47
CA LYS A 159 -14.96 -13.70 -3.31
C LYS A 159 -13.54 -13.88 -2.77
N ILE A 160 -12.59 -14.24 -3.61
CA ILE A 160 -11.20 -14.48 -3.23
C ILE A 160 -10.59 -13.22 -2.60
N TYR A 161 -10.86 -12.05 -3.17
CA TYR A 161 -10.29 -10.77 -2.75
C TYR A 161 -11.19 -10.05 -1.75
N ILE A 162 -12.51 -10.11 -1.95
CA ILE A 162 -13.49 -9.50 -1.05
C ILE A 162 -13.45 -10.16 0.34
N GLU A 163 -13.23 -11.47 0.41
CA GLU A 163 -13.06 -12.16 1.69
C GLU A 163 -11.62 -12.14 2.19
N GLN A 164 -10.58 -11.96 1.37
CA GLN A 164 -9.18 -11.98 1.84
C GLN A 164 -8.86 -10.93 2.91
N PHE A 165 -9.50 -9.76 2.86
CA PHE A 165 -9.38 -8.76 3.92
C PHE A 165 -10.14 -9.16 5.20
N MET A 166 -11.14 -10.03 5.11
CA MET A 166 -11.93 -10.60 6.22
C MET A 166 -11.34 -11.90 6.80
N VAL A 167 -10.60 -12.68 6.00
CA VAL A 167 -10.13 -14.06 6.32
C VAL A 167 -8.96 -14.08 7.31
N TYR A 168 -8.33 -12.94 7.59
CA TYR A 168 -7.30 -12.83 8.62
C TYR A 168 -7.81 -12.24 9.95
N THR A 169 -9.09 -12.47 10.27
CA THR A 169 -9.65 -12.34 11.64
C THR A 169 -9.04 -13.36 12.62
N ARG A 170 -8.25 -14.33 12.12
CA ARG A 170 -7.45 -15.26 12.91
C ARG A 170 -6.06 -15.45 12.29
N LEU A 171 -5.13 -14.58 12.63
CA LEU A 171 -3.72 -14.95 12.72
C LEU A 171 -3.30 -14.72 14.18
N PRO A 172 -2.46 -15.61 14.74
CA PRO A 172 -2.21 -15.72 16.18
C PRO A 172 -1.62 -14.45 16.80
#